data_AF-A0A3P7K8N8-F1
#
_entry.id   AF-A0A3P7K8N8-F1
#
_cell.length_a   1.000
_cell.length_b   1.000
_cell.length_c   1.000
_cell.angle_alpha   90.00
_cell.angle_beta   90.00
_cell.angle_gamma   90.00
#
_symmetry.space_group_name_H-M   'P 1'
#
loop_
_entity.id
_entity.type
_entity.pdbx_description
1 polymer ?
#
loop_
_entity_poly.entity_id
_entity_poly.type
_entity_poly.pdbx_seq_one_letter_code
_entity_poly.pdbx_strand_id
1 'polypeptide(L)'
;MPVQCASEWTSGEKSKFSREGFGLMRALSSWFNPAMTEVLERWSERIESLLDEVCSASVSSPTGESPPAVELRGRRIARWNEACLELLSACITVVVDGEWRMSLAAVMGKQLDLYKDYPDEKAFLLRCLGTALSKIALKSFVVDHLMLMFKSAQHHIPAERQGCARGVGACAVTHTDLVLVELENVSKWEHAKRSSGFFGFIKEAMPIRQYTDTEMVLLRASLMLSYGYVVQACALDTITQRLQQTIIAFLRNYFANSKQETVVREAMLETMRLIAMAVHPSRLPGEYRFEARNELIGYIKDYVQSETPEMLSSSLRLLAAKAAAALVRLEPPLTDDETWDLGCVLTQYILPMCREKSGLKTVSEVYVATASISSNTWLHYCHIRDAVVWLAYDLFDYASTSISSFTSTSSSSRAMKKLTFFEGRFYIVYLGKPNASPR
;
A
#
# COMPACT_ATOMS: atom_id res chain seq x y z
N MET A 1 -6.89 19.76 -27.68
CA MET A 1 -6.52 20.85 -26.75
C MET A 1 -5.18 20.48 -26.14
N PRO A 2 -4.21 21.41 -26.04
CA PRO A 2 -3.01 21.14 -25.27
C PRO A 2 -3.46 20.91 -23.82
N VAL A 3 -3.08 19.77 -23.25
CA VAL A 3 -3.28 19.48 -21.83
C VAL A 3 -2.41 20.50 -21.09
N GLN A 4 -3.00 21.63 -20.70
CA GLN A 4 -2.36 22.51 -19.73
C GLN A 4 -2.12 21.68 -18.47
N CYS A 5 -0.92 21.83 -17.91
CA CYS A 5 -0.41 21.06 -16.79
C CYS A 5 -1.43 21.10 -15.65
N ALA A 6 -2.13 19.99 -15.37
CA ALA A 6 -3.10 19.93 -14.27
C ALA A 6 -2.42 20.22 -12.91
N SER A 7 -1.09 20.17 -12.83
CA SER A 7 -0.32 20.59 -11.65
C SER A 7 -0.37 22.10 -11.37
N GLU A 8 -0.66 22.93 -12.37
CA GLU A 8 -0.72 24.40 -12.24
C GLU A 8 -2.08 24.92 -11.80
N TRP A 9 -3.11 24.06 -11.81
CA TRP A 9 -4.48 24.46 -11.52
C TRP A 9 -4.74 24.55 -10.02
N THR A 10 -5.47 25.59 -9.63
CA THR A 10 -6.02 25.73 -8.29
C THR A 10 -6.97 24.57 -7.98
N SER A 11 -7.17 24.28 -6.69
CA SER A 11 -8.16 23.30 -6.22
C SER A 11 -9.58 23.59 -6.77
N GLY A 12 -9.95 24.86 -6.87
CA GLY A 12 -11.22 25.29 -7.47
C GLY A 12 -11.31 25.00 -8.96
N GLU A 13 -10.24 25.18 -9.72
CA GLU A 13 -10.20 24.85 -11.16
C GLU A 13 -10.28 23.34 -11.40
N LYS A 14 -9.55 22.54 -10.62
CA LYS A 14 -9.64 21.07 -10.66
C LYS A 14 -11.05 20.57 -10.34
N SER A 15 -11.70 21.20 -9.35
CA SER A 15 -13.08 20.94 -8.97
C SER A 15 -14.04 21.17 -10.13
N LYS A 16 -13.94 22.35 -10.74
CA LYS A 16 -14.77 22.75 -11.87
C LYS A 16 -14.60 21.80 -13.03
N PHE A 17 -13.35 21.52 -13.41
CA PHE A 17 -13.06 20.63 -14.55
C PHE A 17 -13.50 19.20 -14.31
N SER A 18 -13.41 18.71 -13.06
CA SER A 18 -13.90 17.37 -12.71
C SER A 18 -15.43 17.29 -12.82
N ARG A 19 -16.16 18.33 -12.37
CA ARG A 19 -17.62 18.43 -12.56
C ARG A 19 -18.00 18.53 -14.04
N GLU A 20 -17.29 19.35 -14.81
CA GLU A 20 -17.50 19.47 -16.25
C GLU A 20 -17.21 18.17 -16.99
N GLY A 21 -16.13 17.47 -16.62
CA GLY A 21 -15.79 16.16 -17.17
C GLY A 21 -16.86 15.11 -16.89
N PHE A 22 -17.35 15.03 -15.65
CA PHE A 22 -18.44 14.12 -15.30
C PHE A 22 -19.77 14.49 -15.99
N GLY A 23 -20.09 15.78 -16.07
CA GLY A 23 -21.23 16.29 -16.81
C GLY A 23 -21.17 15.95 -18.30
N LEU A 24 -19.98 16.06 -18.91
CA LEU A 24 -19.75 15.66 -20.30
C LEU A 24 -19.92 14.15 -20.49
N MET A 25 -19.42 13.33 -19.57
CA MET A 25 -19.64 11.88 -19.59
C MET A 25 -21.13 11.54 -19.56
N ARG A 26 -21.91 12.19 -18.70
CA ARG A 26 -23.38 12.03 -18.63
C ARG A 26 -24.05 12.43 -19.94
N ALA A 27 -23.73 13.63 -20.45
CA ALA A 27 -24.32 14.15 -21.68
C ALA A 27 -24.05 13.27 -22.92
N LEU A 28 -22.84 12.72 -23.02
CA LEU A 28 -22.44 11.87 -24.14
C LEU A 28 -22.74 10.39 -23.95
N SER A 29 -23.12 9.96 -22.75
CA SER A 29 -23.24 8.54 -22.39
C SER A 29 -24.14 7.74 -23.33
N SER A 30 -25.28 8.32 -23.71
CA SER A 30 -26.27 7.70 -24.59
C SER A 30 -25.76 7.46 -26.01
N TRP A 31 -24.75 8.24 -26.45
CA TRP A 31 -24.11 8.05 -27.76
C TRP A 31 -23.16 6.86 -27.77
N PHE A 32 -22.58 6.52 -26.61
CA PHE A 32 -21.71 5.37 -26.47
C PHE A 32 -22.49 4.10 -26.17
N ASN A 33 -23.36 4.13 -25.14
CA ASN A 33 -24.23 3.03 -24.80
C ASN A 33 -25.36 3.50 -23.85
N PRO A 34 -26.65 3.28 -24.18
CA PRO A 34 -27.77 3.69 -23.32
C PRO A 34 -27.72 3.14 -21.89
N ALA A 35 -27.20 1.93 -21.68
CA ALA A 35 -27.09 1.33 -20.35
C ALA A 35 -26.06 2.07 -19.46
N MET A 36 -25.08 2.73 -20.08
CA MET A 36 -24.10 3.55 -19.35
C MET A 36 -24.74 4.82 -18.78
N THR A 37 -25.76 5.38 -19.45
CA THR A 37 -26.51 6.52 -18.94
C THR A 37 -27.13 6.20 -17.58
N GLU A 38 -27.79 5.06 -17.45
CA GLU A 38 -28.41 4.63 -16.19
C GLU A 38 -27.39 4.49 -15.06
N VAL A 39 -26.19 3.95 -15.36
CA VAL A 39 -25.09 3.86 -14.39
C VAL A 39 -24.66 5.26 -13.94
N LEU A 40 -24.40 6.18 -14.88
CA LEU A 40 -23.91 7.52 -14.53
C LEU A 40 -24.93 8.34 -13.74
N GLU A 41 -26.23 8.19 -14.04
CA GLU A 41 -27.29 8.83 -13.27
C GLU A 41 -27.33 8.30 -11.83
N ARG A 42 -27.27 6.98 -11.63
CA ARG A 42 -27.23 6.36 -10.29
C ARG A 42 -26.00 6.78 -9.47
N TRP A 43 -24.89 7.08 -10.14
CA TRP A 43 -23.65 7.49 -9.49
C TRP A 43 -23.53 9.00 -9.26
N SER A 44 -24.41 9.81 -9.84
CA SER A 44 -24.31 11.27 -9.85
C SER A 44 -24.15 11.88 -8.46
N GLU A 45 -25.08 11.62 -7.54
CA GLU A 45 -25.05 12.17 -6.18
C GLU A 45 -23.77 11.78 -5.43
N ARG A 46 -23.33 10.52 -5.57
CA ARG A 46 -22.11 10.03 -4.91
C ARG A 46 -20.87 10.73 -5.46
N ILE A 47 -20.78 10.91 -6.78
CA ILE A 47 -19.64 11.58 -7.43
C ILE A 47 -19.60 13.07 -7.05
N GLU A 48 -20.74 13.76 -7.07
CA GLU A 48 -20.84 15.17 -6.68
C GLU A 48 -20.43 15.38 -5.21
N SER A 49 -20.92 14.53 -4.30
CA SER A 49 -20.53 14.57 -2.89
C SER A 49 -19.03 14.36 -2.68
N LEU A 50 -18.41 13.40 -3.39
CA LEU A 50 -16.97 13.15 -3.29
C LEU A 50 -16.15 14.30 -3.90
N LEU A 51 -16.64 14.94 -4.96
CA LEU A 51 -16.02 16.14 -5.51
C LEU A 51 -16.04 17.27 -4.49
N ASP A 52 -17.15 17.49 -3.78
CA ASP A 52 -17.23 18.49 -2.70
C ASP A 52 -16.22 18.18 -1.57
N GLU A 53 -16.10 16.92 -1.16
CA GLU A 53 -15.12 16.49 -0.15
C GLU A 53 -13.68 16.78 -0.58
N VAL A 54 -13.30 16.45 -1.83
CA VAL A 54 -11.94 16.70 -2.35
C VAL A 54 -11.65 18.20 -2.47
N CYS A 55 -12.66 19.00 -2.83
CA CYS A 55 -12.47 20.41 -3.17
C CYS A 55 -12.54 21.34 -1.95
N SER A 56 -13.23 20.93 -0.88
CA SER A 56 -13.18 21.60 0.44
C SER A 56 -11.80 21.54 1.12
N ALA A 57 -10.84 20.79 0.56
CA ALA A 57 -9.45 20.73 1.01
C ALA A 57 -8.62 22.02 0.72
N SER A 58 -9.29 23.16 0.48
CA SER A 58 -8.68 24.37 -0.07
C SER A 58 -8.77 25.62 0.82
N VAL A 59 -9.25 25.51 2.05
CA VAL A 59 -9.19 26.65 2.99
C VAL A 59 -7.75 26.80 3.46
N SER A 60 -7.09 27.77 2.84
CA SER A 60 -5.72 28.22 3.06
C SER A 60 -5.46 28.59 4.52
N SER A 61 -4.41 27.99 5.10
CA SER A 61 -3.65 28.66 6.15
C SER A 61 -2.49 29.40 5.46
N PRO A 62 -2.19 30.67 5.79
CA PRO A 62 -1.12 31.45 5.13
C PRO A 62 0.31 30.95 5.43
N THR A 63 0.44 29.89 6.22
CA THR A 63 1.69 29.22 6.58
C THR A 63 1.54 27.75 6.28
N GLY A 64 2.62 27.11 5.79
CA GLY A 64 2.63 25.78 5.17
C GLY A 64 1.64 24.76 5.74
N GLU A 65 1.01 23.98 4.85
CA GLU A 65 -0.04 23.02 5.22
C GLU A 65 0.41 22.14 6.38
N SER A 66 -0.42 22.10 7.42
CA SER A 66 -0.15 21.23 8.54
C SER A 66 -0.21 19.75 8.08
N PRO A 67 0.61 18.88 8.64
CA PRO A 67 0.70 17.44 8.34
C PRO A 67 -0.60 16.66 8.40
N PRO A 68 -1.44 16.86 9.44
CA PRO A 68 -2.74 16.20 9.49
C PRO A 68 -3.60 16.63 8.30
N ALA A 69 -3.48 17.87 7.82
CA ALA A 69 -4.20 18.35 6.64
C ALA A 69 -3.71 17.67 5.36
N VAL A 70 -2.39 17.47 5.20
CA VAL A 70 -1.80 16.73 4.07
C VAL A 70 -2.28 15.27 4.05
N GLU A 71 -2.31 14.61 5.22
CA GLU A 71 -2.76 13.23 5.32
C GLU A 71 -4.26 13.08 5.05
N LEU A 72 -5.08 13.98 5.62
CA LEU A 72 -6.51 14.03 5.35
C LEU A 72 -6.79 14.26 3.86
N ARG A 73 -6.03 15.14 3.21
CA ARG A 73 -6.11 15.37 1.76
C ARG A 73 -5.75 14.11 0.97
N GLY A 74 -4.67 13.43 1.33
CA GLY A 74 -4.28 12.15 0.73
C GLY A 74 -5.37 11.08 0.84
N ARG A 75 -6.00 10.94 2.01
CA ARG A 75 -7.13 10.01 2.24
C ARG A 75 -8.35 10.35 1.36
N ARG A 76 -8.67 11.64 1.20
CA ARG A 76 -9.78 12.08 0.33
C ARG A 76 -9.49 11.79 -1.15
N ILE A 77 -8.28 12.08 -1.62
CA ILE A 77 -7.85 11.76 -2.99
C ILE A 77 -7.91 10.24 -3.23
N ALA A 78 -7.47 9.43 -2.26
CA ALA A 78 -7.56 7.98 -2.37
C ALA A 78 -9.02 7.48 -2.49
N ARG A 79 -9.94 8.04 -1.68
CA ARG A 79 -11.39 7.73 -1.76
C ARG A 79 -12.00 8.14 -3.11
N TRP A 80 -11.62 9.31 -3.61
CA TRP A 80 -12.03 9.78 -4.94
C TRP A 80 -11.57 8.83 -6.05
N ASN A 81 -10.28 8.49 -6.05
CA ASN A 81 -9.72 7.56 -7.04
C ASN A 81 -10.41 6.19 -6.99
N GLU A 82 -10.73 5.68 -5.80
CA GLU A 82 -11.46 4.43 -5.68
C GLU A 82 -12.87 4.51 -6.26
N ALA A 83 -13.61 5.58 -5.96
CA ALA A 83 -14.94 5.78 -6.53
C ALA A 83 -14.92 5.90 -8.06
N CYS A 84 -13.89 6.56 -8.62
CA CYS A 84 -13.71 6.63 -10.07
C CYS A 84 -13.45 5.26 -10.70
N LEU A 85 -12.68 4.38 -10.05
CA LEU A 85 -12.44 3.01 -10.53
C LEU A 85 -13.69 2.13 -10.41
N GLU A 86 -14.44 2.26 -9.32
CA GLU A 86 -15.73 1.58 -9.16
C GLU A 86 -16.74 2.02 -10.23
N LEU A 87 -16.83 3.33 -10.50
CA LEU A 87 -17.66 3.88 -11.57
C LEU A 87 -17.22 3.35 -12.93
N LEU A 88 -15.91 3.39 -13.23
CA LEU A 88 -15.36 2.84 -14.47
C LEU A 88 -15.74 1.36 -14.64
N SER A 89 -15.55 0.55 -13.59
CA SER A 89 -15.92 -0.87 -13.60
C SER A 89 -17.41 -1.08 -13.86
N ALA A 90 -18.28 -0.28 -13.23
CA ALA A 90 -19.72 -0.33 -13.44
C ALA A 90 -20.10 0.01 -14.89
N CYS A 91 -19.53 1.08 -15.45
CA CYS A 91 -19.76 1.48 -16.84
C CYS A 91 -19.30 0.40 -17.84
N ILE A 92 -18.13 -0.20 -17.65
CA ILE A 92 -17.63 -1.25 -18.55
C ILE A 92 -18.48 -2.51 -18.44
N THR A 93 -18.99 -2.82 -17.25
CA THR A 93 -19.78 -4.04 -17.00
C THR A 93 -21.09 -4.04 -17.78
N VAL A 94 -21.77 -2.89 -17.89
CA VAL A 94 -23.06 -2.79 -18.61
C VAL A 94 -22.92 -2.82 -20.13
N VAL A 95 -21.74 -2.54 -20.68
CA VAL A 95 -21.48 -2.64 -22.12
C VAL A 95 -21.07 -4.07 -22.46
N VAL A 96 -21.95 -4.85 -23.09
CA VAL A 96 -21.69 -6.28 -23.42
C VAL A 96 -20.69 -6.46 -24.57
N ASP A 97 -20.54 -5.45 -25.42
CA ASP A 97 -19.66 -5.46 -26.59
C ASP A 97 -18.18 -5.64 -26.19
N GLY A 98 -17.61 -6.80 -26.51
CA GLY A 98 -16.22 -7.14 -26.22
C GLY A 98 -15.20 -6.32 -27.02
N GLU A 99 -15.50 -5.97 -28.27
CA GLU A 99 -14.64 -5.13 -29.10
C GLU A 99 -14.56 -3.71 -28.54
N TRP A 100 -15.68 -3.19 -28.05
CA TRP A 100 -15.71 -1.90 -27.36
C TRP A 100 -14.83 -1.92 -26.10
N ARG A 101 -14.92 -2.96 -25.27
CA ARG A 101 -14.10 -3.09 -24.06
C ARG A 101 -12.60 -3.15 -24.38
N MET A 102 -12.23 -3.92 -25.42
CA MET A 102 -10.85 -4.00 -25.90
C MET A 102 -10.38 -2.65 -26.47
N SER A 103 -11.21 -1.97 -27.25
CA SER A 103 -10.90 -0.64 -27.80
C SER A 103 -10.65 0.38 -26.70
N LEU A 104 -11.48 0.40 -25.65
CA LEU A 104 -11.29 1.26 -24.48
C LEU A 104 -9.95 0.99 -23.78
N ALA A 105 -9.64 -0.28 -23.50
CA ALA A 105 -8.37 -0.67 -22.87
C ALA A 105 -7.16 -0.33 -23.76
N ALA A 106 -7.26 -0.53 -25.08
CA ALA A 106 -6.21 -0.19 -26.03
C ALA A 106 -5.94 1.32 -26.07
N VAL A 107 -6.99 2.15 -26.02
CA VAL A 107 -6.83 3.61 -25.93
C VAL A 107 -6.20 4.02 -24.61
N MET A 108 -6.58 3.43 -23.48
CA MET A 108 -5.92 3.66 -22.19
C MET A 108 -4.42 3.33 -22.25
N GLY A 109 -4.06 2.17 -22.83
CA GLY A 109 -2.67 1.76 -23.03
C GLY A 109 -1.87 2.77 -23.85
N LYS A 110 -2.44 3.27 -24.96
CA LYS A 110 -1.80 4.29 -25.82
C LYS A 110 -1.59 5.63 -25.10
N GLN A 111 -2.42 5.96 -24.11
CA GLN A 111 -2.31 7.23 -23.38
C GLN A 111 -1.24 7.21 -22.29
N LEU A 112 -0.72 6.05 -21.87
CA LEU A 112 0.27 5.96 -20.77
C LEU A 112 1.49 6.88 -20.98
N ASP A 113 1.97 7.01 -22.21
CA ASP A 113 3.13 7.86 -22.54
C ASP A 113 2.82 9.36 -22.46
N LEU A 114 1.56 9.76 -22.58
CA LEU A 114 1.13 11.16 -22.43
C LEU A 114 1.26 11.63 -20.97
N TYR A 115 1.26 10.71 -20.01
CA TYR A 115 1.37 10.98 -18.59
C TYR A 115 2.78 10.71 -18.02
N LYS A 116 3.80 10.60 -18.87
CA LYS A 116 5.17 10.26 -18.43
C LYS A 116 5.77 11.24 -17.40
N ASP A 117 5.33 12.50 -17.43
CA ASP A 117 5.79 13.58 -16.54
C ASP A 117 4.78 13.81 -15.37
N TYR A 118 3.76 12.95 -15.27
CA TYR A 118 2.63 13.05 -14.33
C TYR A 118 2.43 11.71 -13.62
N PRO A 119 3.30 11.38 -12.65
CA PRO A 119 3.39 10.01 -12.11
C PRO A 119 2.13 9.56 -11.36
N ASP A 120 1.42 10.46 -10.68
CA ASP A 120 0.19 10.12 -9.96
C ASP A 120 -0.97 9.83 -10.93
N GLU A 121 -1.11 10.65 -11.98
CA GLU A 121 -2.09 10.46 -13.05
C GLU A 121 -1.80 9.19 -13.85
N LYS A 122 -0.53 8.93 -14.16
CA LYS A 122 -0.12 7.69 -14.83
C LYS A 122 -0.35 6.46 -13.97
N ALA A 123 -0.05 6.55 -12.67
CA ALA A 123 -0.35 5.49 -11.71
C ALA A 123 -1.86 5.21 -11.63
N PHE A 124 -2.70 6.25 -11.70
CA PHE A 124 -4.14 6.10 -11.77
C PHE A 124 -4.60 5.46 -13.09
N LEU A 125 -4.03 5.87 -14.23
CA LEU A 125 -4.34 5.28 -15.54
C LEU A 125 -3.94 3.79 -15.62
N LEU A 126 -2.83 3.38 -15.01
CA LEU A 126 -2.45 1.97 -14.89
C LEU A 126 -3.52 1.15 -14.12
N ARG A 127 -4.12 1.73 -13.08
CA ARG A 127 -5.23 1.11 -12.34
C ARG A 127 -6.51 1.04 -13.18
N CYS A 128 -6.82 2.09 -13.94
CA CYS A 128 -7.94 2.10 -14.89
C CYS A 128 -7.79 1.01 -15.95
N LEU A 129 -6.58 0.88 -16.53
CA LEU A 129 -6.27 -0.16 -17.51
C LEU A 129 -6.47 -1.56 -16.90
N GLY A 130 -5.89 -1.84 -15.73
CA GLY A 130 -6.10 -3.11 -15.03
C GLY A 130 -7.58 -3.42 -14.76
N THR A 131 -8.37 -2.41 -14.38
CA THR A 131 -9.82 -2.52 -14.18
C THR A 131 -10.55 -2.87 -15.48
N ALA A 132 -10.18 -2.24 -16.59
CA ALA A 132 -10.75 -2.55 -17.90
C ALA A 132 -10.36 -3.97 -18.38
N LEU A 133 -9.10 -4.38 -18.17
CA LEU A 133 -8.63 -5.73 -18.50
C LEU A 133 -9.43 -6.81 -17.77
N SER A 134 -9.85 -6.57 -16.52
CA SER A 134 -10.70 -7.51 -15.76
C SER A 134 -12.05 -7.82 -16.41
N LYS A 135 -12.46 -7.04 -17.43
CA LYS A 135 -13.75 -7.17 -18.13
C LYS A 135 -13.61 -7.72 -19.55
N ILE A 136 -12.41 -8.13 -19.96
CA ILE A 136 -12.10 -8.62 -21.32
C ILE A 136 -11.90 -10.13 -21.30
N ALA A 137 -12.57 -10.85 -22.21
CA ALA A 137 -12.49 -12.31 -22.26
C ALA A 137 -11.25 -12.84 -23.01
N LEU A 138 -10.72 -12.08 -23.99
CA LEU A 138 -9.63 -12.51 -24.84
C LEU A 138 -8.30 -12.50 -24.08
N LYS A 139 -7.84 -13.69 -23.65
CA LYS A 139 -6.65 -13.85 -22.80
C LYS A 139 -5.37 -13.28 -23.41
N SER A 140 -5.14 -13.45 -24.72
CA SER A 140 -3.94 -12.91 -25.38
C SER A 140 -3.88 -11.39 -25.28
N PHE A 141 -5.01 -10.71 -25.52
CA PHE A 141 -5.11 -9.26 -25.36
C PHE A 141 -4.83 -8.82 -23.92
N VAL A 142 -5.35 -9.55 -22.94
CA VAL A 142 -5.10 -9.30 -21.52
C VAL A 142 -3.62 -9.44 -21.19
N VAL A 143 -2.95 -10.50 -21.66
CA VAL A 143 -1.51 -10.69 -21.48
C VAL A 143 -0.71 -9.55 -22.10
N ASP A 144 -0.99 -9.18 -23.34
CA ASP A 144 -0.26 -8.12 -24.05
C ASP A 144 -0.32 -6.78 -23.30
N HIS A 145 -1.50 -6.42 -22.78
CA HIS A 145 -1.71 -5.17 -22.05
C HIS A 145 -1.22 -5.24 -20.61
N LEU A 146 -1.25 -6.40 -19.96
CA LEU A 146 -0.61 -6.61 -18.67
C LEU A 146 0.91 -6.39 -18.79
N MET A 147 1.52 -6.90 -19.85
CA MET A 147 2.95 -6.67 -20.12
C MET A 147 3.24 -5.22 -20.51
N LEU A 148 2.33 -4.57 -21.24
CA LEU A 148 2.42 -3.13 -21.51
C LEU A 148 2.50 -2.31 -20.22
N MET A 149 1.73 -2.65 -19.19
CA MET A 149 1.75 -1.93 -17.91
C MET A 149 3.12 -1.96 -17.23
N PHE A 150 3.81 -3.10 -17.23
CA PHE A 150 5.18 -3.19 -16.71
C PHE A 150 6.14 -2.39 -17.59
N LYS A 151 6.04 -2.49 -18.92
CA LYS A 151 6.94 -1.76 -19.85
C LYS A 151 6.82 -0.25 -19.73
N SER A 152 5.60 0.24 -19.57
CA SER A 152 5.30 1.67 -19.55
C SER A 152 5.59 2.31 -18.19
N ALA A 153 5.57 1.55 -17.09
CA ALA A 153 5.80 2.10 -15.76
C ALA A 153 7.26 2.52 -15.54
N GLN A 154 7.47 3.73 -15.01
CA GLN A 154 8.77 4.17 -14.55
C GLN A 154 9.03 3.60 -13.15
N HIS A 155 9.56 2.39 -13.07
CA HIS A 155 9.70 1.67 -11.81
C HIS A 155 10.58 2.35 -10.76
N HIS A 156 11.38 3.36 -11.09
CA HIS A 156 12.09 4.15 -10.08
C HIS A 156 11.15 5.07 -9.28
N ILE A 157 10.01 5.46 -9.86
CA ILE A 157 9.00 6.31 -9.24
C ILE A 157 8.05 5.46 -8.37
N PRO A 158 7.97 5.70 -7.04
CA PRO A 158 7.13 4.91 -6.14
C PRO A 158 5.64 4.90 -6.51
N ALA A 159 5.09 6.05 -6.96
CA ALA A 159 3.70 6.17 -7.38
C ALA A 159 3.38 5.26 -8.57
N GLU A 160 4.22 5.24 -9.60
CA GLU A 160 4.05 4.37 -10.76
C GLU A 160 4.23 2.89 -10.42
N ARG A 161 5.17 2.52 -9.52
CA ARG A 161 5.28 1.13 -9.01
C ARG A 161 3.97 0.68 -8.36
N GLN A 162 3.41 1.50 -7.48
CA GLN A 162 2.15 1.22 -6.79
C GLN A 162 0.97 1.16 -7.78
N GLY A 163 0.90 2.09 -8.73
CA GLY A 163 -0.13 2.12 -9.77
C GLY A 163 -0.11 0.87 -10.66
N CYS A 164 1.09 0.48 -11.11
CA CYS A 164 1.32 -0.73 -11.89
C CYS A 164 0.84 -1.97 -11.11
N ALA A 165 1.33 -2.17 -9.88
CA ALA A 165 1.00 -3.32 -9.06
C ALA A 165 -0.50 -3.40 -8.71
N ARG A 166 -1.14 -2.26 -8.41
CA ARG A 166 -2.60 -2.20 -8.18
C ARG A 166 -3.39 -2.52 -9.43
N GLY A 167 -2.96 -2.04 -10.60
CA GLY A 167 -3.62 -2.39 -11.85
C GLY A 167 -3.48 -3.88 -12.18
N VAL A 168 -2.32 -4.50 -11.92
CA VAL A 168 -2.15 -5.96 -12.01
C VAL A 168 -3.15 -6.68 -11.10
N GLY A 169 -3.28 -6.23 -9.84
CA GLY A 169 -4.27 -6.76 -8.90
C GLY A 169 -5.71 -6.61 -9.41
N ALA A 170 -6.07 -5.47 -9.99
CA ALA A 170 -7.38 -5.25 -10.59
C ALA A 170 -7.67 -6.22 -11.75
N CYS A 171 -6.68 -6.49 -12.61
CA CYS A 171 -6.80 -7.48 -13.68
C CYS A 171 -7.02 -8.91 -13.11
N ALA A 172 -6.35 -9.23 -12.00
CA ALA A 172 -6.41 -10.54 -11.36
C ALA A 172 -7.77 -10.87 -10.72
N VAL A 173 -8.68 -9.88 -10.55
CA VAL A 173 -10.05 -10.11 -10.06
C VAL A 173 -10.77 -11.17 -10.91
N THR A 174 -10.58 -11.13 -12.23
CA THR A 174 -11.18 -12.10 -13.17
C THR A 174 -10.15 -13.08 -13.73
N HIS A 175 -8.87 -12.67 -13.80
CA HIS A 175 -7.82 -13.41 -14.52
C HIS A 175 -6.72 -13.92 -13.60
N THR A 176 -7.02 -14.33 -12.36
CA THR A 176 -6.02 -14.70 -11.35
C THR A 176 -4.93 -15.65 -11.87
N ASP A 177 -5.31 -16.82 -12.39
CA ASP A 177 -4.34 -17.84 -12.82
C ASP A 177 -3.48 -17.35 -13.99
N LEU A 178 -4.08 -16.62 -14.92
CA LEU A 178 -3.36 -16.02 -16.05
C LEU A 178 -2.33 -14.99 -15.56
N VAL A 179 -2.74 -14.11 -14.65
CA VAL A 179 -1.85 -13.09 -14.06
C VAL A 179 -0.70 -13.75 -13.30
N LEU A 180 -0.95 -14.78 -12.49
CA LEU A 180 0.10 -15.49 -11.76
C LEU A 180 1.15 -16.12 -12.70
N VAL A 181 0.72 -16.72 -13.81
CA VAL A 181 1.62 -17.25 -14.85
C VAL A 181 2.49 -16.13 -15.43
N GLU A 182 1.89 -14.98 -15.74
CA GLU A 182 2.66 -13.87 -16.31
C GLU A 182 3.60 -13.22 -15.30
N LEU A 183 3.25 -13.13 -14.01
CA LEU A 183 4.19 -12.68 -12.97
C LEU A 183 5.38 -13.64 -12.85
N GLU A 184 5.15 -14.95 -12.97
CA GLU A 184 6.25 -15.92 -13.03
C GLU A 184 7.12 -15.72 -14.29
N ASN A 185 6.52 -15.43 -15.45
CA ASN A 185 7.26 -15.12 -16.67
C ASN A 185 8.13 -13.86 -16.52
N VAL A 186 7.58 -12.78 -15.92
CA VAL A 186 8.34 -11.55 -15.61
C VAL A 186 9.50 -11.86 -14.67
N SER A 187 9.31 -12.74 -13.68
CA SER A 187 10.39 -13.16 -12.77
C SER A 187 11.52 -13.91 -13.49
N LYS A 188 11.19 -14.74 -14.49
CA LYS A 188 12.20 -15.46 -15.29
C LYS A 188 13.07 -14.49 -16.07
N TRP A 189 12.52 -13.36 -16.54
CA TRP A 189 13.28 -12.32 -17.24
C TRP A 189 14.28 -11.62 -16.33
N GLU A 190 13.89 -11.37 -15.08
CA GLU A 190 14.75 -10.81 -14.04
C GLU A 190 16.02 -11.67 -13.84
N HIS A 191 15.87 -13.00 -13.88
CA HIS A 191 16.97 -13.97 -13.71
C HIS A 191 17.71 -14.33 -15.00
N ALA A 192 17.09 -14.17 -16.17
CA ALA A 192 17.67 -14.56 -17.47
C ALA A 192 18.94 -13.78 -17.84
N LYS A 193 19.22 -12.61 -17.22
CA LYS A 193 20.51 -11.92 -17.36
C LYS A 193 21.70 -12.78 -16.83
N ARG A 194 21.43 -13.79 -15.99
CA ARG A 194 22.42 -14.74 -15.46
C ARG A 194 22.51 -16.06 -16.24
N SER A 195 21.63 -16.34 -17.20
CA SER A 195 21.72 -17.54 -18.04
C SER A 195 21.38 -17.22 -19.50
N SER A 196 22.40 -17.24 -20.37
CA SER A 196 22.27 -16.89 -21.79
C SER A 196 21.60 -17.99 -22.63
N GLY A 197 20.50 -18.57 -22.18
CA GLY A 197 19.93 -19.77 -22.79
C GLY A 197 18.41 -19.80 -22.84
N PHE A 198 17.89 -19.72 -24.07
CA PHE A 198 16.74 -20.51 -24.52
C PHE A 198 15.32 -20.08 -24.06
N PHE A 199 14.81 -18.93 -24.52
CA PHE A 199 13.36 -18.74 -24.71
C PHE A 199 13.09 -17.86 -25.95
N GLY A 200 12.72 -18.51 -27.07
CA GLY A 200 12.54 -17.87 -28.38
C GLY A 200 11.22 -17.13 -28.59
N PHE A 201 10.15 -17.53 -27.88
CA PHE A 201 8.81 -16.97 -28.09
C PHE A 201 8.52 -15.69 -27.29
N ILE A 202 9.33 -15.38 -26.27
CA ILE A 202 9.12 -14.23 -25.37
C ILE A 202 9.99 -13.02 -25.77
N LYS A 203 10.97 -13.24 -26.65
CA LYS A 203 11.90 -12.22 -27.15
C LYS A 203 11.22 -11.15 -28.02
N GLU A 204 10.03 -11.44 -28.55
CA GLU A 204 9.27 -10.53 -29.42
C GLU A 204 8.31 -9.63 -28.63
N ALA A 205 7.92 -10.05 -27.41
CA ALA A 205 7.01 -9.29 -26.56
C ALA A 205 7.70 -8.14 -25.81
N MET A 206 9.03 -8.13 -25.67
CA MET A 206 9.80 -6.94 -25.27
C MET A 206 10.99 -6.77 -26.23
N PRO A 207 11.08 -5.66 -26.99
CA PRO A 207 12.35 -5.28 -27.58
C PRO A 207 13.33 -5.17 -26.42
N ILE A 208 14.43 -5.89 -26.51
CA ILE A 208 15.49 -5.98 -25.49
C ILE A 208 16.01 -4.56 -25.20
N ARG A 209 15.35 -3.84 -24.30
CA ARG A 209 16.01 -2.80 -23.51
C ARG A 209 16.94 -3.55 -22.59
N GLN A 210 18.24 -3.34 -22.72
CA GLN A 210 19.18 -3.80 -21.71
C GLN A 210 18.88 -3.03 -20.43
N TYR A 211 18.05 -3.60 -19.57
CA TYR A 211 17.81 -3.07 -18.24
C TYR A 211 19.13 -3.09 -17.45
N THR A 212 19.47 -1.96 -16.87
CA THR A 212 20.53 -1.84 -15.88
C THR A 212 20.20 -2.71 -14.66
N ASP A 213 21.22 -3.06 -13.87
CA ASP A 213 20.98 -3.86 -12.65
C ASP A 213 20.02 -3.13 -11.69
N THR A 214 20.13 -1.81 -11.60
CA THR A 214 19.23 -0.95 -10.83
C THR A 214 17.78 -1.02 -11.34
N GLU A 215 17.56 -0.95 -12.65
CA GLU A 215 16.19 -1.06 -13.19
C GLU A 215 15.59 -2.45 -12.95
N MET A 216 16.40 -3.51 -13.00
CA MET A 216 15.95 -4.86 -12.67
C MET A 216 15.53 -4.99 -11.20
N VAL A 217 16.25 -4.35 -10.28
CA VAL A 217 15.88 -4.28 -8.84
C VAL A 217 14.54 -3.55 -8.66
N LEU A 218 14.33 -2.45 -9.39
CA LEU A 218 13.09 -1.67 -9.32
C LEU A 218 11.90 -2.40 -9.96
N LEU A 219 12.13 -3.12 -11.05
CA LEU A 219 11.16 -4.04 -11.65
C LEU A 219 10.80 -5.15 -10.67
N ARG A 220 11.79 -5.78 -10.02
CA ARG A 220 11.58 -6.78 -8.96
C ARG A 220 10.70 -6.22 -7.85
N ALA A 221 10.96 -5.01 -7.35
CA ALA A 221 10.10 -4.39 -6.33
C ALA A 221 8.64 -4.26 -6.80
N SER A 222 8.42 -3.90 -8.07
CA SER A 222 7.06 -3.78 -8.65
C SER A 222 6.39 -5.15 -8.82
N LEU A 223 7.15 -6.16 -9.25
CA LEU A 223 6.71 -7.53 -9.39
C LEU A 223 6.26 -8.12 -8.03
N MET A 224 7.08 -7.94 -6.99
CA MET A 224 6.78 -8.44 -5.65
C MET A 224 5.52 -7.79 -5.07
N LEU A 225 5.42 -6.47 -5.20
CA LEU A 225 4.23 -5.73 -4.81
C LEU A 225 2.97 -6.20 -5.56
N SER A 226 3.12 -6.57 -6.84
CA SER A 226 2.01 -7.07 -7.67
C SER A 226 1.42 -8.35 -7.09
N TYR A 227 2.23 -9.29 -6.59
CA TYR A 227 1.72 -10.49 -5.91
C TYR A 227 0.83 -10.13 -4.70
N GLY A 228 1.21 -9.13 -3.90
CA GLY A 228 0.40 -8.67 -2.77
C GLY A 228 -0.98 -8.17 -3.20
N TYR A 229 -1.05 -7.34 -4.26
CA TYR A 229 -2.32 -6.85 -4.79
C TYR A 229 -3.14 -7.92 -5.49
N VAL A 230 -2.50 -8.91 -6.14
CA VAL A 230 -3.18 -10.09 -6.67
C VAL A 230 -3.88 -10.82 -5.52
N VAL A 231 -3.17 -11.18 -4.44
CA VAL A 231 -3.79 -11.86 -3.29
C VAL A 231 -4.93 -11.05 -2.68
N GLN A 232 -4.79 -9.72 -2.59
CA GLN A 232 -5.84 -8.87 -2.03
C GLN A 232 -7.12 -8.85 -2.89
N ALA A 233 -6.98 -8.96 -4.21
CA ALA A 233 -8.05 -8.82 -5.19
C ALA A 233 -8.71 -10.15 -5.60
N CYS A 234 -8.04 -11.28 -5.38
CA CYS A 234 -8.57 -12.61 -5.73
C CYS A 234 -9.86 -12.95 -4.96
N ALA A 235 -10.71 -13.78 -5.58
CA ALA A 235 -11.83 -14.39 -4.88
C ALA A 235 -11.34 -15.23 -3.69
N LEU A 236 -12.13 -15.29 -2.61
CA LEU A 236 -11.73 -15.95 -1.36
C LEU A 236 -11.37 -17.43 -1.59
N ASP A 237 -12.17 -18.15 -2.39
CA ASP A 237 -11.91 -19.55 -2.73
C ASP A 237 -10.54 -19.71 -3.42
N THR A 238 -10.23 -18.84 -4.38
CA THR A 238 -8.95 -18.84 -5.08
C THR A 238 -7.77 -18.57 -4.14
N ILE A 239 -7.92 -17.62 -3.20
CA ILE A 239 -6.90 -17.32 -2.19
C ILE A 239 -6.60 -18.58 -1.37
N THR A 240 -7.63 -19.26 -0.86
CA THR A 240 -7.44 -20.44 0.00
C THR A 240 -6.71 -21.58 -0.73
N GLN A 241 -6.94 -21.75 -2.03
CA GLN A 241 -6.30 -22.79 -2.84
C GLN A 241 -4.87 -22.45 -3.27
N ARG A 242 -4.62 -21.19 -3.69
CA ARG A 242 -3.36 -20.79 -4.34
C ARG A 242 -2.33 -20.23 -3.37
N LEU A 243 -2.76 -19.65 -2.24
CA LEU A 243 -1.87 -18.83 -1.41
C LEU A 243 -0.68 -19.64 -0.89
N GLN A 244 -0.90 -20.79 -0.24
CA GLN A 244 0.20 -21.55 0.35
C GLN A 244 1.04 -22.27 -0.71
N GLN A 245 0.39 -22.99 -1.61
CA GLN A 245 1.04 -23.94 -2.53
C GLN A 245 1.74 -23.25 -3.70
N THR A 246 1.26 -22.08 -4.12
CA THR A 246 1.78 -21.38 -5.29
C THR A 246 2.46 -20.07 -4.89
N ILE A 247 1.71 -19.17 -4.24
CA ILE A 247 2.16 -17.79 -4.05
C ILE A 247 3.24 -17.69 -2.97
N ILE A 248 2.99 -18.22 -1.77
CA ILE A 248 3.97 -18.23 -0.68
C ILE A 248 5.17 -19.09 -1.06
N ALA A 249 4.96 -20.26 -1.66
CA ALA A 249 6.05 -21.11 -2.14
C ALA A 249 7.02 -20.35 -3.07
N PHE A 250 6.49 -19.54 -3.99
CA PHE A 250 7.30 -18.69 -4.85
C PHE A 250 7.97 -17.54 -4.09
N LEU A 251 7.20 -16.78 -3.29
CA LEU A 251 7.69 -15.58 -2.61
C LEU A 251 8.74 -15.87 -1.53
N ARG A 252 8.75 -17.06 -0.92
CA ARG A 252 9.77 -17.49 0.05
C ARG A 252 11.20 -17.27 -0.43
N ASN A 253 11.46 -17.56 -1.70
CA ASN A 253 12.79 -17.38 -2.31
C ASN A 253 13.27 -15.93 -2.27
N TYR A 254 12.34 -14.98 -2.23
CA TYR A 254 12.65 -13.57 -2.17
C TYR A 254 12.58 -13.04 -0.74
N PHE A 255 11.64 -13.51 0.09
CA PHE A 255 11.53 -13.11 1.50
C PHE A 255 12.77 -13.47 2.30
N ALA A 256 13.31 -14.69 2.11
CA ALA A 256 14.45 -15.20 2.87
C ALA A 256 15.77 -14.43 2.64
N ASN A 257 15.87 -13.64 1.58
CA ASN A 257 17.08 -12.87 1.29
C ASN A 257 17.04 -11.50 1.97
N SER A 258 17.50 -11.40 3.21
CA SER A 258 17.60 -10.15 3.97
C SER A 258 18.60 -9.12 3.39
N LYS A 259 19.43 -9.52 2.42
CA LYS A 259 20.40 -8.65 1.73
C LYS A 259 19.85 -8.03 0.44
N GLN A 260 18.56 -8.21 0.15
CA GLN A 260 17.90 -7.50 -0.96
C GLN A 260 18.00 -5.98 -0.76
N GLU A 261 18.00 -5.24 -1.88
CA GLU A 261 17.96 -3.79 -1.86
C GLU A 261 16.72 -3.29 -1.11
N THR A 262 16.87 -2.17 -0.39
CA THR A 262 15.83 -1.63 0.50
C THR A 262 14.46 -1.49 -0.17
N VAL A 263 14.42 -1.03 -1.43
CA VAL A 263 13.16 -0.89 -2.19
C VAL A 263 12.43 -2.22 -2.41
N VAL A 264 13.16 -3.34 -2.53
CA VAL A 264 12.58 -4.68 -2.66
C VAL A 264 12.08 -5.15 -1.29
N ARG A 265 12.86 -4.95 -0.23
CA ARG A 265 12.43 -5.26 1.16
C ARG A 265 11.18 -4.48 1.55
N GLU A 266 11.07 -3.20 1.19
CA GLU A 266 9.87 -2.39 1.39
C GLU A 266 8.65 -2.96 0.63
N ALA A 267 8.81 -3.32 -0.65
CA ALA A 267 7.76 -3.97 -1.42
C ALA A 267 7.32 -5.31 -0.82
N MET A 268 8.26 -6.06 -0.25
CA MET A 268 7.96 -7.32 0.44
C MET A 268 7.16 -7.13 1.71
N LEU A 269 7.55 -6.17 2.56
CA LEU A 269 6.81 -5.88 3.79
C LEU A 269 5.38 -5.45 3.46
N GLU A 270 5.20 -4.62 2.43
CA GLU A 270 3.86 -4.26 1.96
C GLU A 270 3.11 -5.49 1.40
N THR A 271 3.79 -6.37 0.67
CA THR A 271 3.21 -7.64 0.19
C THR A 271 2.73 -8.53 1.34
N MET A 272 3.55 -8.69 2.39
CA MET A 272 3.18 -9.44 3.60
C MET A 272 1.94 -8.82 4.27
N ARG A 273 1.90 -7.49 4.37
CA ARG A 273 0.75 -6.76 4.92
C ARG A 273 -0.53 -6.99 4.10
N LEU A 274 -0.44 -6.92 2.77
CA LEU A 274 -1.56 -7.16 1.86
C LEU A 274 -2.09 -8.59 1.96
N ILE A 275 -1.18 -9.58 2.02
CA ILE A 275 -1.54 -10.98 2.25
C ILE A 275 -2.27 -11.14 3.58
N ALA A 276 -1.72 -10.58 4.67
CA ALA A 276 -2.35 -10.65 5.99
C ALA A 276 -3.75 -10.02 6.00
N MET A 277 -3.94 -8.86 5.34
CA MET A 277 -5.26 -8.25 5.20
C MET A 277 -6.23 -9.10 4.38
N ALA A 278 -5.75 -9.79 3.35
CA ALA A 278 -6.57 -10.64 2.49
C ALA A 278 -7.10 -11.88 3.23
N VAL A 279 -6.27 -12.45 4.11
CA VAL A 279 -6.62 -13.63 4.93
C VAL A 279 -7.15 -13.29 6.32
N HIS A 280 -7.50 -12.03 6.56
CA HIS A 280 -8.03 -11.60 7.85
C HIS A 280 -9.32 -12.38 8.20
N PRO A 281 -9.55 -12.76 9.47
CA PRO A 281 -10.73 -13.53 9.88
C PRO A 281 -12.08 -12.89 9.55
N SER A 282 -12.12 -11.56 9.35
CA SER A 282 -13.34 -10.87 8.91
C SER A 282 -13.67 -11.07 7.42
N ARG A 283 -12.76 -11.65 6.64
CA ARG A 283 -12.94 -11.91 5.21
C ARG A 283 -13.12 -13.40 4.93
N LEU A 284 -12.32 -14.25 5.57
CA LEU A 284 -12.39 -15.69 5.39
C LEU A 284 -13.26 -16.31 6.48
N PRO A 285 -14.40 -16.95 6.13
CA PRO A 285 -15.24 -17.64 7.11
C PRO A 285 -14.54 -18.91 7.62
N GLY A 286 -14.83 -19.28 8.88
CA GLY A 286 -14.37 -20.56 9.47
C GLY A 286 -12.96 -20.54 10.07
N GLU A 287 -12.40 -21.73 10.31
CA GLU A 287 -11.09 -21.94 10.96
C GLU A 287 -9.91 -21.84 9.95
N TYR A 288 -9.97 -20.90 9.00
CA TYR A 288 -8.85 -20.73 8.07
C TYR A 288 -7.58 -20.33 8.83
N ARG A 289 -6.52 -21.13 8.68
CA ARG A 289 -5.22 -20.87 9.28
C ARG A 289 -4.20 -20.50 8.22
N PHE A 290 -3.60 -19.32 8.36
CA PHE A 290 -2.49 -18.92 7.51
C PHE A 290 -1.18 -19.54 8.04
N GLU A 291 -0.81 -20.70 7.49
CA GLU A 291 0.35 -21.50 7.93
C GLU A 291 1.68 -20.73 7.93
N ALA A 292 1.93 -19.92 6.91
CA ALA A 292 3.17 -19.16 6.77
C ALA A 292 3.25 -17.91 7.67
N ARG A 293 2.26 -17.62 8.54
CA ARG A 293 2.26 -16.40 9.37
C ARG A 293 3.56 -16.22 10.16
N ASN A 294 3.94 -17.24 10.92
CA ASN A 294 5.09 -17.14 11.83
C ASN A 294 6.41 -17.04 11.04
N GLU A 295 6.48 -17.69 9.88
CA GLU A 295 7.59 -17.55 8.94
C GLU A 295 7.71 -16.11 8.43
N LEU A 296 6.60 -15.49 8.01
CA LEU A 296 6.61 -14.08 7.59
C LEU A 296 6.99 -13.13 8.72
N ILE A 297 6.53 -13.38 9.95
CA ILE A 297 6.97 -12.62 11.14
C ILE A 297 8.48 -12.76 11.35
N GLY A 298 9.04 -13.95 11.13
CA GLY A 298 10.48 -14.20 11.13
C GLY A 298 11.22 -13.26 10.17
N TYR A 299 10.80 -13.22 8.91
CA TYR A 299 11.41 -12.33 7.91
C TYR A 299 11.28 -10.84 8.25
N ILE A 300 10.17 -10.41 8.86
CA ILE A 300 10.01 -9.03 9.33
C ILE A 300 11.07 -8.69 10.37
N LYS A 301 11.31 -9.58 11.34
CA LYS A 301 12.37 -9.40 12.35
C LYS A 301 13.74 -9.30 11.68
N ASP A 302 14.06 -10.22 10.77
CA ASP A 302 15.35 -10.23 10.05
C ASP A 302 15.58 -8.91 9.29
N TYR A 303 14.55 -8.40 8.60
CA TYR A 303 14.65 -7.15 7.86
C TYR A 303 14.93 -5.95 8.77
N VAL A 304 14.20 -5.84 9.88
CA VAL A 304 14.37 -4.74 10.83
C VAL A 304 15.73 -4.81 11.53
N GLN A 305 16.20 -6.03 11.87
CA GLN A 305 17.51 -6.25 12.49
C GLN A 305 18.68 -5.96 11.54
N SER A 306 18.45 -6.05 10.22
CA SER A 306 19.44 -5.70 9.20
C SER A 306 19.59 -4.19 8.94
N GLU A 307 18.68 -3.36 9.42
CA GLU A 307 18.76 -1.90 9.26
C GLU A 307 19.71 -1.27 10.29
N THR A 308 20.43 -0.24 9.88
CA THR A 308 21.34 0.53 10.75
C THR A 308 20.56 1.20 11.89
N PRO A 309 20.82 0.90 13.18
CA PRO A 309 20.02 1.41 14.30
C PRO A 309 20.15 2.93 14.53
N GLU A 310 21.09 3.59 13.85
CA GLU A 310 21.43 5.00 14.06
C GLU A 310 20.60 5.98 13.23
N MET A 311 20.03 5.56 12.09
CA MET A 311 19.40 6.46 11.12
C MET A 311 18.13 5.88 10.47
N LEU A 312 17.23 6.79 10.11
CA LEU A 312 16.02 6.54 9.34
C LEU A 312 16.18 7.00 7.91
N SER A 313 16.76 6.15 7.08
CA SER A 313 16.99 6.41 5.66
C SER A 313 15.88 5.85 4.75
N SER A 314 14.91 5.11 5.31
CA SER A 314 13.90 4.37 4.54
C SER A 314 12.56 4.25 5.28
N SER A 315 11.51 3.80 4.56
CA SER A 315 10.21 3.46 5.14
C SER A 315 10.13 2.04 5.67
N LEU A 316 11.23 1.28 5.63
CA LEU A 316 11.28 -0.15 5.93
C LEU A 316 10.74 -0.47 7.32
N ARG A 317 11.18 0.25 8.36
CA ARG A 317 10.70 0.03 9.74
C ARG A 317 9.22 0.28 9.92
N LEU A 318 8.68 1.32 9.26
CA LEU A 318 7.24 1.61 9.27
C LEU A 318 6.46 0.48 8.60
N LEU A 319 6.93 0.03 7.44
CA LEU A 319 6.28 -1.06 6.69
C LEU A 319 6.36 -2.39 7.47
N ALA A 320 7.47 -2.64 8.18
CA ALA A 320 7.64 -3.79 9.05
C ALA A 320 6.63 -3.78 10.21
N ALA A 321 6.47 -2.63 10.89
CA ALA A 321 5.48 -2.48 11.95
C ALA A 321 4.06 -2.69 11.42
N LYS A 322 3.72 -2.14 10.24
CA LYS A 322 2.41 -2.33 9.60
C LYS A 322 2.15 -3.80 9.22
N ALA A 323 3.14 -4.48 8.66
CA ALA A 323 3.05 -5.88 8.29
C ALA A 323 2.88 -6.77 9.54
N ALA A 324 3.68 -6.53 10.58
CA ALA A 324 3.58 -7.24 11.85
C ALA A 324 2.21 -7.03 12.50
N ALA A 325 1.73 -5.77 12.58
CA ALA A 325 0.42 -5.46 13.12
C ALA A 325 -0.73 -6.15 12.36
N ALA A 326 -0.62 -6.31 11.04
CA ALA A 326 -1.60 -7.05 10.26
C ALA A 326 -1.54 -8.57 10.53
N LEU A 327 -0.34 -9.16 10.61
CA LEU A 327 -0.13 -10.59 10.83
C LEU A 327 -0.53 -11.06 12.24
N VAL A 328 -0.28 -10.25 13.28
CA VAL A 328 -0.64 -10.58 14.67
C VAL A 328 -2.16 -10.64 14.88
N ARG A 329 -2.94 -10.00 14.01
CA ARG A 329 -4.43 -10.03 14.05
C ARG A 329 -5.04 -11.28 13.39
N LEU A 330 -4.22 -12.19 12.90
CA LEU A 330 -4.68 -13.44 12.29
C LEU A 330 -4.88 -14.53 13.33
N GLU A 331 -5.83 -15.42 13.06
CA GLU A 331 -6.09 -16.60 13.88
C GLU A 331 -5.19 -17.79 13.49
N PRO A 332 -4.81 -18.66 14.44
CA PRO A 332 -5.01 -18.56 15.91
C PRO A 332 -4.11 -17.48 16.53
N PRO A 333 -4.39 -16.87 17.70
CA PRO A 333 -3.50 -15.86 18.27
C PRO A 333 -2.06 -16.38 18.43
N LEU A 334 -1.08 -15.48 18.37
CA LEU A 334 0.30 -15.81 18.72
C LEU A 334 0.36 -16.24 20.19
N THR A 335 1.30 -17.13 20.50
CA THR A 335 1.65 -17.47 21.88
C THR A 335 2.27 -16.26 22.60
N ASP A 336 2.29 -16.30 23.93
CA ASP A 336 2.91 -15.25 24.74
C ASP A 336 4.40 -15.09 24.43
N ASP A 337 5.10 -16.20 24.19
CA ASP A 337 6.54 -16.20 23.85
C ASP A 337 6.80 -15.59 22.48
N GLU A 338 6.01 -15.96 21.46
CA GLU A 338 6.10 -15.37 20.11
C GLU A 338 5.79 -13.87 20.13
N THR A 339 4.78 -13.48 20.91
CA THR A 339 4.38 -12.08 21.07
C THR A 339 5.47 -11.27 21.77
N TRP A 340 6.07 -11.82 22.82
CA TRP A 340 7.18 -11.21 23.56
C TRP A 340 8.41 -11.02 22.67
N ASP A 341 8.84 -12.07 21.97
CA ASP A 341 10.00 -12.06 21.08
C ASP A 341 9.85 -11.01 19.97
N LEU A 342 8.68 -10.97 19.31
CA LEU A 342 8.38 -9.93 18.32
C LEU A 342 8.40 -8.53 18.94
N GLY A 343 7.80 -8.37 20.11
CA GLY A 343 7.78 -7.11 20.86
C GLY A 343 9.19 -6.60 21.18
N CYS A 344 10.09 -7.50 21.63
CA CYS A 344 11.48 -7.18 21.92
C CYS A 344 12.23 -6.67 20.68
N VAL A 345 12.11 -7.38 19.55
CA VAL A 345 12.79 -6.98 18.31
C VAL A 345 12.24 -5.65 17.79
N LEU A 346 10.93 -5.50 17.67
CA LEU A 346 10.35 -4.24 17.17
C LEU A 346 10.70 -3.07 18.09
N THR A 347 10.65 -3.28 19.41
CA THR A 347 11.05 -2.26 20.39
C THR A 347 12.51 -1.89 20.18
N GLN A 348 13.44 -2.85 20.20
CA GLN A 348 14.88 -2.59 20.15
C GLN A 348 15.35 -1.91 18.85
N TYR A 349 14.73 -2.25 17.71
CA TYR A 349 15.23 -1.81 16.41
C TYR A 349 14.37 -0.73 15.76
N ILE A 350 13.23 -0.38 16.36
CA ILE A 350 12.35 0.68 15.87
C ILE A 350 12.19 1.85 16.85
N LEU A 351 12.25 1.65 18.18
CA LEU A 351 12.05 2.75 19.15
C LEU A 351 13.31 3.56 19.53
N PRO A 352 14.52 2.98 19.71
CA PRO A 352 15.70 3.69 20.20
C PRO A 352 16.33 4.72 19.26
N MET A 353 15.69 5.08 18.15
CA MET A 353 16.35 5.89 17.12
C MET A 353 16.51 7.35 17.54
N CYS A 354 17.75 7.83 17.56
CA CYS A 354 18.04 9.25 17.68
C CYS A 354 17.74 9.98 16.37
N ARG A 355 17.10 11.15 16.45
CA ARG A 355 16.95 12.07 15.31
C ARG A 355 18.32 12.52 14.80
N GLU A 356 18.43 12.66 13.48
CA GLU A 356 19.57 13.31 12.83
C GLU A 356 19.70 14.74 13.36
N LYS A 357 20.91 15.11 13.82
CA LYS A 357 21.21 16.40 14.44
C LYS A 357 21.02 17.53 13.42
N SER A 358 19.87 18.17 13.41
CA SER A 358 19.80 19.59 13.06
C SER A 358 20.66 20.32 14.09
N GLY A 359 21.77 20.91 13.64
CA GLY A 359 22.87 21.32 14.51
C GLY A 359 22.47 22.15 15.74
N LEU A 360 22.44 21.50 16.90
CA LEU A 360 22.75 22.08 18.20
C LEU A 360 23.21 20.95 19.13
N LYS A 361 24.38 21.15 19.74
CA LYS A 361 24.96 20.31 20.78
C LYS A 361 23.92 20.19 21.92
N THR A 362 23.71 19.04 22.53
CA THR A 362 24.53 18.60 23.67
C THR A 362 24.55 17.08 23.84
N VAL A 363 25.71 16.63 24.31
CA VAL A 363 26.03 15.28 24.77
C VAL A 363 25.62 15.18 26.23
N SER A 364 24.65 14.33 26.57
CA SER A 364 24.46 13.60 27.84
C SER A 364 23.01 13.11 27.95
N GLU A 365 22.79 11.95 28.59
CA GLU A 365 21.47 11.32 28.88
C GLU A 365 20.87 10.31 27.87
N VAL A 366 21.67 9.37 27.35
CA VAL A 366 21.13 8.14 26.72
C VAL A 366 21.22 6.91 27.66
N TYR A 367 21.66 7.08 28.91
CA TYR A 367 22.04 5.96 29.79
C TYR A 367 20.97 5.42 30.78
N VAL A 368 19.70 5.79 30.70
CA VAL A 368 18.73 5.45 31.77
C VAL A 368 17.57 4.52 31.36
N ALA A 369 17.34 4.22 30.09
CA ALA A 369 16.16 3.44 29.68
C ALA A 369 16.30 1.90 29.76
N THR A 370 17.48 1.36 30.09
CA THR A 370 17.73 -0.09 30.14
C THR A 370 17.60 -0.73 31.53
N ALA A 371 17.40 0.06 32.59
CA ALA A 371 17.37 -0.45 33.96
C ALA A 371 16.03 -0.15 34.64
N SER A 372 15.02 -1.02 34.44
CA SER A 372 13.94 -1.34 35.40
C SER A 372 12.75 -2.05 34.72
N ILE A 373 13.01 -3.14 34.01
CA ILE A 373 11.96 -4.14 33.72
C ILE A 373 12.09 -5.20 34.81
N SER A 374 11.50 -4.93 35.99
CA SER A 374 11.32 -5.95 37.03
C SER A 374 9.89 -5.93 37.58
N SER A 375 9.30 -7.13 37.59
CA SER A 375 8.13 -7.59 38.36
C SER A 375 6.81 -6.81 38.20
N ASN A 376 6.08 -7.08 37.13
CA ASN A 376 4.61 -7.22 37.13
C ASN A 376 4.14 -7.68 35.75
N THR A 377 4.64 -8.86 35.37
CA THR A 377 4.65 -9.39 34.01
C THR A 377 3.22 -9.64 33.49
N TRP A 378 2.28 -10.08 34.34
CA TRP A 378 0.94 -10.52 33.92
C TRP A 378 -0.01 -9.43 33.35
N LEU A 379 0.13 -8.17 33.78
CA LEU A 379 -0.65 -7.04 33.25
C LEU A 379 0.03 -6.33 32.06
N HIS A 380 1.18 -6.83 31.58
CA HIS A 380 1.82 -6.39 30.34
C HIS A 380 1.41 -7.25 29.12
N TYR A 381 0.98 -8.50 29.30
CA TYR A 381 0.69 -9.45 28.21
C TYR A 381 -0.49 -9.04 27.31
N CYS A 382 -1.55 -8.44 27.87
CA CYS A 382 -2.67 -7.92 27.06
C CYS A 382 -2.30 -6.69 26.22
N HIS A 383 -1.16 -6.05 26.50
CA HIS A 383 -0.76 -4.81 25.86
C HIS A 383 0.28 -4.96 24.77
N ILE A 384 0.87 -6.13 24.49
CA ILE A 384 1.92 -6.20 23.46
C ILE A 384 1.32 -6.21 22.05
N ARG A 385 0.22 -6.94 21.81
CA ARG A 385 -0.55 -6.83 20.55
C ARG A 385 -1.00 -5.38 20.34
N ASP A 386 -1.64 -4.82 21.36
CA ASP A 386 -2.11 -3.44 21.31
C ASP A 386 -0.93 -2.48 21.20
N ALA A 387 0.23 -2.74 21.82
CA ALA A 387 1.44 -1.94 21.73
C ALA A 387 2.11 -2.07 20.38
N VAL A 388 2.08 -3.21 19.67
CA VAL A 388 2.60 -3.33 18.30
C VAL A 388 1.67 -2.63 17.33
N VAL A 389 0.35 -2.71 17.56
CA VAL A 389 -0.66 -1.95 16.81
C VAL A 389 -0.50 -0.45 17.08
N TRP A 390 -0.35 -0.04 18.34
CA TRP A 390 -0.06 1.32 18.77
C TRP A 390 1.32 1.77 18.30
N LEU A 391 2.33 0.91 18.26
CA LEU A 391 3.66 1.20 17.70
C LEU A 391 3.53 1.43 16.21
N ALA A 392 2.72 0.66 15.50
CA ALA A 392 2.43 0.88 14.09
C ALA A 392 1.64 2.19 13.88
N TYR A 393 0.73 2.56 14.80
CA TYR A 393 0.04 3.86 14.80
C TYR A 393 0.99 5.02 15.18
N ASP A 394 1.88 4.85 16.14
CA ASP A 394 2.84 5.84 16.63
C ASP A 394 4.00 6.00 15.63
N LEU A 395 4.38 4.95 14.90
CA LEU A 395 5.29 5.01 13.76
C LEU A 395 4.62 5.62 12.55
N PHE A 396 3.33 5.38 12.37
CA PHE A 396 2.52 6.08 11.38
C PHE A 396 2.53 7.59 11.69
N ASP A 397 2.43 7.96 12.97
CA ASP A 397 2.63 9.33 13.45
C ASP A 397 4.09 9.78 13.42
N TYR A 398 5.08 8.89 13.56
CA TYR A 398 6.51 9.26 13.59
C TYR A 398 7.08 9.51 12.19
N ALA A 399 6.73 8.65 11.23
CA ALA A 399 7.04 8.85 9.82
C ALA A 399 6.23 10.03 9.23
N SER A 400 5.05 10.31 9.78
CA SER A 400 4.32 11.54 9.46
C SER A 400 4.93 12.76 10.17
N THR A 401 5.45 12.67 11.40
CA THR A 401 6.05 13.75 12.24
C THR A 401 7.47 14.23 11.87
N SER A 402 7.90 14.00 10.63
CA SER A 402 8.56 15.09 9.86
C SER A 402 7.61 16.26 9.62
N ILE A 403 6.33 16.07 9.91
CA ILE A 403 5.25 17.02 9.87
C ILE A 403 4.26 16.53 11.02
N SER A 404 4.11 17.31 12.11
CA SER A 404 3.39 17.03 13.38
C SER A 404 1.84 17.11 13.58
N SER A 405 1.33 16.13 14.36
CA SER A 405 0.37 16.22 15.49
C SER A 405 -1.16 16.29 15.26
N PHE A 406 -1.93 15.46 15.96
CA PHE A 406 -3.13 15.92 16.69
C PHE A 406 -3.55 15.04 17.87
N THR A 407 -4.19 15.72 18.82
CA THR A 407 -4.83 15.25 20.05
C THR A 407 -6.17 14.55 19.80
N SER A 408 -6.57 13.63 20.67
CA SER A 408 -7.98 13.28 20.84
C SER A 408 -8.29 12.81 22.25
N THR A 409 -9.33 13.43 22.79
CA THR A 409 -10.08 13.14 24.00
C THR A 409 -11.21 12.16 23.69
N SER A 410 -11.31 11.04 24.42
CA SER A 410 -12.62 10.56 24.85
C SER A 410 -12.51 9.69 26.10
N SER A 411 -13.53 9.87 26.92
CA SER A 411 -13.74 9.38 28.27
C SER A 411 -14.18 7.92 28.31
N SER A 412 -13.40 7.07 28.97
CA SER A 412 -13.92 5.88 29.66
C SER A 412 -12.96 5.44 30.74
N SER A 413 -13.48 5.25 31.95
CA SER A 413 -12.70 5.05 33.17
C SER A 413 -12.05 3.67 33.21
N ARG A 414 -10.74 3.63 33.02
CA ARG A 414 -9.80 2.61 33.53
C ARG A 414 -8.40 3.21 33.37
N ALA A 415 -7.48 2.89 34.30
CA ALA A 415 -6.15 3.51 34.36
C ALA A 415 -5.50 3.56 32.96
N MET A 416 -5.53 4.73 32.34
CA MET A 416 -5.01 4.95 31.00
C MET A 416 -3.49 5.03 31.11
N LYS A 417 -2.80 4.12 30.42
CA LYS A 417 -1.40 4.29 30.08
C LYS A 417 -1.37 5.30 28.93
N LYS A 418 -0.80 6.49 29.19
CA LYS A 418 -0.69 7.54 28.17
C LYS A 418 0.77 7.62 27.73
N LEU A 419 1.04 7.24 26.49
CA LEU A 419 2.32 7.55 25.86
C LEU A 419 2.34 9.05 25.61
N THR A 420 3.23 9.77 26.28
CA THR A 420 3.29 11.24 26.23
C THR A 420 4.63 11.64 25.64
N PHE A 421 4.58 12.49 24.62
CA PHE A 421 5.75 13.10 24.01
C PHE A 421 5.99 14.46 24.66
N PHE A 422 7.10 14.62 25.36
CA PHE A 422 7.49 15.87 26.01
C PHE A 422 8.98 16.09 25.78
N GLU A 423 9.38 17.28 25.36
CA GLU A 423 10.78 17.65 25.09
C GLU A 423 11.57 16.64 24.23
N GLY A 424 10.94 16.01 23.25
CA GLY A 424 11.63 15.12 22.32
C GLY A 424 11.89 13.71 22.84
N ARG A 425 11.29 13.30 23.97
CA ARG A 425 11.35 11.92 24.48
C ARG A 425 9.96 11.32 24.68
N PHE A 426 9.85 10.00 24.53
CA PHE A 426 8.63 9.24 24.83
C PHE A 426 8.62 8.84 26.31
N TYR A 427 7.54 9.18 27.00
CA TYR A 427 7.30 8.79 28.38
C TYR A 427 6.05 7.93 28.47
N ILE A 428 6.14 6.78 29.16
CA ILE A 428 4.96 6.05 29.59
C ILE A 428 4.51 6.68 30.91
N VAL A 429 3.46 7.50 30.86
CA VAL A 429 2.89 8.13 32.05
C VAL A 429 1.79 7.25 32.63
N TYR A 430 1.99 6.83 33.88
CA TYR A 430 0.97 6.12 34.66
C TYR A 430 0.08 7.15 35.36
N LEU A 431 -1.18 7.27 34.92
CA LEU A 431 -2.16 8.11 35.62
C LEU A 431 -2.64 7.38 36.88
N GLY A 432 -1.90 7.56 37.98
CA GLY A 432 -2.34 7.16 39.33
C GLY A 432 -3.44 8.10 39.84
N LYS A 433 -4.42 7.56 40.57
CA LYS A 433 -5.40 8.37 41.31
C LYS A 433 -4.66 9.32 42.28
N PRO A 434 -5.13 10.55 42.51
CA PRO A 434 -4.65 11.34 43.63
C PRO A 434 -4.96 10.58 44.92
N ASN A 435 -3.94 10.29 45.72
CA ASN A 435 -4.15 9.81 47.07
C ASN A 435 -4.97 10.86 47.82
N ALA A 436 -6.19 10.49 48.21
CA ALA A 436 -6.83 11.15 49.33
C ALA A 436 -5.92 10.95 50.54
N SER A 437 -5.45 12.05 51.11
CA SER A 437 -4.73 12.03 52.38
C SER A 437 -5.62 11.40 53.46
N PRO A 438 -5.14 10.40 54.21
CA PRO A 438 -5.59 10.24 55.58
C PRO A 438 -4.93 11.33 56.44
N ARG A 439 -5.67 11.78 57.45
CA ARG A 439 -5.32 12.82 58.42
C ARG A 439 -3.94 12.66 59.04
#